data_AF-A0AAD4L3U1-F1
#
_entry.id   AF-A0AAD4L3U1-F1
#
_cell.length_a   1.000
_cell.length_b   1.000
_cell.length_c   1.000
_cell.angle_alpha   90.00
_cell.angle_beta   90.00
_cell.angle_gamma   90.00
#
_symmetry.space_group_name_H-M   'P 1'
#
loop_
_entity.id
_entity.type
_entity.pdbx_description
1 polymer ?
#
loop_
_entity_poly.entity_id
_entity_poly.type
_entity_poly.pdbx_seq_one_letter_code
_entity_poly.pdbx_strand_id
1 'polypeptide(L)'
;MIDSYNYNVNQVFDASSYPISRFATEFGLQSMSSIYSRKQAVPKDQLSFFSDMVIHRNRQYGDGDICLVLDNSSLPCRLLHLELAFYRHEIDMPNRTLGSMYWKLERLWTAPTWAIQGNGKAIVDGLGTAVSGPVGGNDTQFILFTIGAINSTLAYNANVQINAASTHDLTDLVLQIDMSALGQAPNSEISQKYAHTSYFHPVSLQEEQPQDPGFILAYSTSNGAYEYTVKATMGIVAWVWLEHPLGVYGHFSDNGFWLAKGESKIIHFIFKNDWAERVWVRDVQLRSLWNNTIYSE
;
A
#
# COMPACT_ATOMS: atom_id res chain seq x y z
N MET A 1 -0.99 6.70 26.38
CA MET A 1 -0.31 5.72 25.51
C MET A 1 -1.25 4.55 25.39
N ILE A 2 -1.43 4.03 24.18
CA ILE A 2 -2.38 2.95 23.92
C ILE A 2 -1.73 1.91 23.02
N ASP A 3 -2.00 0.65 23.35
CA ASP A 3 -1.72 -0.51 22.51
C ASP A 3 -3.08 -0.98 21.97
N SER A 4 -3.21 -1.08 20.65
CA SER A 4 -4.49 -1.31 19.99
C SER A 4 -4.38 -2.40 18.95
N TYR A 5 -5.20 -3.44 19.10
CA TYR A 5 -5.27 -4.54 18.14
C TYR A 5 -6.73 -4.88 17.87
N ASN A 6 -7.17 -4.65 16.64
CA ASN A 6 -8.46 -5.10 16.14
C ASN A 6 -8.26 -6.12 15.02
N TYR A 7 -8.77 -7.33 15.22
CA TYR A 7 -8.65 -8.44 14.28
C TYR A 7 -9.97 -8.74 13.55
N ASN A 8 -11.03 -7.96 13.80
CA ASN A 8 -12.31 -8.13 13.12
C ASN A 8 -12.30 -7.43 11.76
N VAL A 9 -12.21 -8.19 10.66
CA VAL A 9 -12.19 -7.65 9.27
C VAL A 9 -13.32 -6.68 8.95
N ASN A 10 -14.47 -6.85 9.59
CA ASN A 10 -15.63 -5.99 9.33
C ASN A 10 -15.51 -4.63 10.03
N GLN A 11 -14.57 -4.49 10.96
CA GLN A 11 -14.33 -3.28 11.74
C GLN A 11 -12.96 -2.66 11.49
N VAL A 12 -11.99 -3.40 10.94
CA VAL A 12 -10.61 -2.89 10.82
C VAL A 12 -10.50 -1.62 9.96
N PHE A 13 -11.43 -1.36 9.04
CA PHE A 13 -11.46 -0.10 8.27
C PHE A 13 -12.39 0.97 8.85
N ASP A 14 -13.10 0.68 9.94
CA ASP A 14 -13.94 1.63 10.64
C ASP A 14 -13.09 2.49 11.59
N ALA A 15 -12.78 3.71 11.15
CA ALA A 15 -11.98 4.66 11.93
C ALA A 15 -12.64 5.05 13.26
N SER A 16 -13.96 4.87 13.42
CA SER A 16 -14.63 5.13 14.70
C SER A 16 -14.28 4.10 15.78
N SER A 17 -13.75 2.93 15.38
CA SER A 17 -13.28 1.90 16.30
C SER A 17 -11.87 2.16 16.85
N TYR A 18 -11.13 3.11 16.26
CA TYR A 18 -9.75 3.38 16.66
C TYR A 18 -9.70 4.18 17.98
N PRO A 19 -8.77 3.84 18.89
CA PRO A 19 -8.70 4.50 20.17
C PRO A 19 -8.15 5.92 20.06
N ILE A 20 -8.88 6.86 20.63
CA ILE A 20 -8.43 8.25 20.79
C ILE A 20 -7.36 8.28 21.88
N SER A 21 -6.12 8.65 21.52
CA SER A 21 -4.98 8.66 22.45
C SER A 21 -4.00 9.79 22.15
N ARG A 22 -3.21 10.21 23.14
CA ARG A 22 -2.12 11.19 22.95
C ARG A 22 -0.91 10.60 22.23
N PHE A 23 -0.79 9.27 22.21
CA PHE A 23 0.29 8.52 21.55
C PHE A 23 -0.13 7.06 21.37
N ALA A 24 0.01 6.53 20.15
CA ALA A 24 -0.20 5.12 19.84
C ALA A 24 1.15 4.38 19.88
N THR A 25 1.35 3.55 20.90
CA THR A 25 2.64 2.87 21.16
C THR A 25 2.74 1.58 20.38
N GLU A 26 1.62 0.87 20.18
CA GLU A 26 1.57 -0.36 19.41
C GLU A 26 0.23 -0.50 18.68
N PHE A 27 0.29 -0.83 17.41
CA PHE A 27 -0.86 -1.23 16.58
C PHE A 27 -0.38 -1.95 15.32
N GLY A 28 -1.20 -2.84 14.77
CA GLY A 28 -0.90 -3.49 13.50
C GLY A 28 -1.63 -4.80 13.27
N LEU A 29 -1.44 -5.34 12.07
CA LEU A 29 -2.03 -6.61 11.63
C LEU A 29 -0.96 -7.60 11.16
N GLN A 30 -1.22 -8.89 11.38
CA GLN A 30 -0.33 -9.96 10.94
C GLN A 30 -0.36 -10.09 9.41
N SER A 31 0.80 -10.34 8.80
CA SER A 31 0.96 -10.64 7.38
C SER A 31 1.82 -11.89 7.20
N MET A 32 1.62 -12.58 6.07
CA MET A 32 2.47 -13.69 5.70
C MET A 32 3.81 -13.18 5.16
N SER A 33 4.89 -13.93 5.41
CA SER A 33 6.16 -13.69 4.71
C SER A 33 6.08 -14.09 3.24
N SER A 34 6.96 -13.51 2.42
CA SER A 34 7.10 -13.90 1.01
C SER A 34 7.32 -15.41 0.85
N ILE A 35 6.91 -15.94 -0.30
CA ILE A 35 7.12 -17.35 -0.61
C ILE A 35 8.60 -17.71 -0.64
N TYR A 36 9.48 -16.78 -1.05
CA TYR A 36 10.92 -16.97 -1.05
C TYR A 36 11.50 -17.12 0.36
N SER A 37 11.04 -16.33 1.34
CA SER A 37 11.43 -16.52 2.75
C SER A 37 10.94 -17.86 3.29
N ARG A 38 9.72 -18.29 2.93
CA ARG A 38 9.16 -19.59 3.35
C ARG A 38 9.93 -20.77 2.76
N LYS A 39 10.32 -20.71 1.49
CA LYS A 39 11.13 -21.76 0.82
C LYS A 39 12.46 -22.07 1.53
N GLN A 40 12.98 -21.16 2.35
CA GLN A 40 14.21 -21.39 3.13
C GLN A 40 14.00 -22.24 4.39
N ALA A 41 12.75 -22.33 4.90
CA ALA A 41 12.45 -22.93 6.20
C ALA A 41 11.25 -23.90 6.19
N VAL A 42 10.53 -24.01 5.07
CA VAL A 42 9.32 -24.82 4.91
C VAL A 42 9.48 -25.75 3.69
N PRO A 43 9.30 -27.07 3.84
CA PRO A 43 9.32 -28.02 2.74
C PRO A 43 8.32 -27.68 1.64
N LYS A 44 8.63 -28.06 0.40
CA LYS A 44 7.84 -27.68 -0.79
C LYS A 44 6.38 -28.15 -0.71
N ASP A 45 6.16 -29.34 -0.18
CA ASP A 45 4.84 -29.96 0.05
C ASP A 45 4.05 -29.31 1.20
N GLN A 46 4.70 -28.47 2.01
CA GLN A 46 4.11 -27.73 3.12
C GLN A 46 3.98 -26.22 2.82
N LEU A 47 4.17 -25.78 1.56
CA LEU A 47 4.08 -24.36 1.17
C LEU A 47 2.65 -23.86 0.92
N SER A 48 1.63 -24.55 1.43
CA SER A 48 0.24 -24.08 1.43
C SER A 48 -0.09 -23.32 2.72
N PHE A 49 -1.09 -22.43 2.66
CA PHE A 49 -1.49 -21.59 3.80
C PHE A 49 -1.88 -22.38 5.05
N PHE A 50 -2.56 -23.51 4.87
CA PHE A 50 -3.08 -24.34 5.96
C PHE A 50 -2.26 -25.62 6.18
N SER A 51 -1.00 -25.66 5.74
CA SER A 51 -0.14 -26.81 6.03
C SER A 51 0.16 -26.89 7.52
N ASP A 52 0.36 -28.11 8.03
CA ASP A 52 0.71 -28.35 9.43
C ASP A 52 1.93 -27.53 9.84
N MET A 53 2.94 -27.45 8.96
CA MET A 53 4.14 -26.67 9.26
C MET A 53 3.87 -25.16 9.30
N VAL A 54 3.05 -24.62 8.39
CA VAL A 54 2.73 -23.18 8.39
C VAL A 54 1.90 -22.81 9.61
N ILE A 55 0.88 -23.60 9.93
CA ILE A 55 0.05 -23.41 11.12
C ILE A 55 0.90 -23.53 12.39
N HIS A 56 1.77 -24.55 12.51
CA HIS A 56 2.65 -24.73 13.67
C HIS A 56 3.64 -23.57 13.88
N ARG A 57 4.01 -22.87 12.80
CA ARG A 57 4.87 -21.69 12.86
C ARG A 57 4.10 -20.41 13.17
N ASN A 58 2.77 -20.40 13.04
CA ASN A 58 1.95 -19.30 13.53
C ASN A 58 1.89 -19.36 15.06
N ARG A 59 2.30 -18.26 15.70
CA ARG A 59 2.33 -18.12 17.17
C ARG A 59 1.35 -17.04 17.66
N GLN A 60 0.51 -16.53 16.76
CA GLN A 60 -0.63 -15.71 17.13
C GLN A 60 -1.79 -16.63 17.49
N TYR A 61 -2.45 -16.35 18.62
CA TYR A 61 -3.59 -17.12 19.13
C TYR A 61 -4.81 -16.18 19.29
N GLY A 62 -6.02 -16.71 19.12
CA GLY A 62 -7.29 -15.96 19.23
C GLY A 62 -7.92 -15.62 17.87
N ASP A 63 -8.93 -14.73 17.85
CA ASP A 63 -9.74 -14.37 16.66
C ASP A 63 -8.96 -13.77 15.48
N GLY A 64 -7.65 -13.57 15.63
CA GLY A 64 -6.71 -13.15 14.58
C GLY A 64 -6.24 -14.31 13.69
N ASP A 65 -7.15 -15.22 13.36
CA ASP A 65 -6.83 -16.44 12.63
C ASP A 65 -6.19 -16.16 11.26
N ILE A 66 -5.46 -17.15 10.75
CA ILE A 66 -4.71 -17.09 9.48
C ILE A 66 -5.56 -16.62 8.29
N CYS A 67 -6.89 -16.67 8.42
CA CYS A 67 -7.88 -16.15 7.48
C CYS A 67 -7.77 -14.65 7.21
N LEU A 68 -7.32 -13.83 8.17
CA LEU A 68 -7.05 -12.40 7.93
C LEU A 68 -5.94 -12.17 6.91
N VAL A 69 -5.09 -13.19 6.71
CA VAL A 69 -3.96 -13.18 5.78
C VAL A 69 -4.33 -13.75 4.41
N LEU A 70 -5.51 -14.36 4.28
CA LEU A 70 -5.95 -15.01 3.04
C LEU A 70 -6.52 -14.02 2.01
N ASP A 71 -7.09 -12.90 2.47
CA ASP A 71 -7.94 -12.08 1.58
C ASP A 71 -7.23 -10.95 0.83
N ASN A 72 -6.00 -10.60 1.18
CA ASN A 72 -5.19 -9.72 0.32
C ASN A 72 -3.78 -9.55 0.87
N SER A 73 -2.75 -9.82 0.07
CA SER A 73 -1.36 -9.50 0.43
C SER A 73 -1.12 -8.01 0.73
N SER A 74 -2.04 -7.13 0.31
CA SER A 74 -2.02 -5.69 0.55
C SER A 74 -2.82 -5.24 1.78
N LEU A 75 -3.65 -6.10 2.38
CA LEU A 75 -4.56 -5.75 3.48
C LEU A 75 -3.82 -5.16 4.69
N PRO A 76 -2.70 -5.75 5.16
CA PRO A 76 -1.96 -5.18 6.29
C PRO A 76 -1.35 -3.81 5.96
N CYS A 77 -0.81 -3.61 4.74
CA CYS A 77 -0.27 -2.32 4.30
C CYS A 77 -1.34 -1.23 4.32
N ARG A 78 -2.54 -1.59 3.84
CA ARG A 78 -3.66 -0.67 3.69
C ARG A 78 -4.25 -0.27 5.04
N LEU A 79 -4.40 -1.23 5.95
CA LEU A 79 -4.83 -0.96 7.32
C LEU A 79 -3.82 -0.09 8.07
N LEU A 80 -2.52 -0.43 7.98
CA LEU A 80 -1.48 0.35 8.65
C LEU A 80 -1.46 1.80 8.15
N HIS A 81 -1.63 2.01 6.84
CA HIS A 81 -1.74 3.34 6.26
C HIS A 81 -2.93 4.12 6.83
N LEU A 82 -4.10 3.48 6.98
CA LEU A 82 -5.30 4.10 7.51
C LEU A 82 -5.15 4.47 9.00
N GLU A 83 -4.65 3.56 9.83
CA GLU A 83 -4.41 3.84 11.26
C GLU A 83 -3.36 4.94 11.46
N LEU A 84 -2.27 4.93 10.68
CA LEU A 84 -1.27 6.01 10.70
C LEU A 84 -1.88 7.36 10.28
N ALA A 85 -2.71 7.38 9.25
CA ALA A 85 -3.40 8.59 8.81
C ALA A 85 -4.34 9.13 9.91
N PHE A 86 -5.09 8.24 10.57
CA PHE A 86 -5.95 8.57 11.71
C PHE A 86 -5.14 9.22 12.85
N TYR A 87 -4.12 8.53 13.38
CA TYR A 87 -3.34 9.07 14.50
C TYR A 87 -2.58 10.36 14.15
N ARG A 88 -2.26 10.60 12.87
CA ARG A 88 -1.68 11.87 12.41
C ARG A 88 -2.71 12.99 12.28
N HIS A 89 -3.95 12.66 11.93
CA HIS A 89 -5.05 13.62 11.87
C HIS A 89 -5.46 14.10 13.27
N GLU A 90 -5.46 13.20 14.25
CA GLU A 90 -5.78 13.43 15.66
C GLU A 90 -4.86 14.44 16.38
N ILE A 91 -3.87 15.00 15.68
CA ILE A 91 -2.98 16.04 16.18
C ILE A 91 -3.69 17.39 16.38
N ASP A 92 -4.73 17.69 15.59
CA ASP A 92 -5.55 18.91 15.70
C ASP A 92 -6.76 18.71 16.63
N MET A 93 -6.98 17.48 17.09
CA MET A 93 -8.09 17.13 17.98
C MET A 93 -7.74 17.42 19.44
N PRO A 94 -8.72 17.48 20.37
CA PRO A 94 -8.46 17.79 21.78
C PRO A 94 -7.41 16.88 22.46
N ASN A 95 -7.30 15.63 22.00
CA ASN A 95 -6.32 14.62 22.40
C ASN A 95 -4.92 14.83 21.83
N ARG A 96 -4.72 15.68 20.81
CA ARG A 96 -3.41 16.13 20.30
C ARG A 96 -2.40 14.99 20.22
N THR A 97 -2.68 14.01 19.35
CA THR A 97 -1.81 12.84 19.20
C THR A 97 -0.45 13.25 18.63
N LEU A 98 0.64 12.88 19.32
CA LEU A 98 2.01 13.29 18.97
C LEU A 98 2.94 12.12 18.64
N GLY A 99 2.39 10.94 18.39
CA GLY A 99 3.17 9.82 17.87
C GLY A 99 2.37 8.56 17.60
N SER A 100 2.93 7.78 16.70
CA SER A 100 2.42 6.46 16.28
C SER A 100 3.61 5.54 16.04
N MET A 101 3.62 4.40 16.73
CA MET A 101 4.60 3.35 16.58
C MET A 101 3.86 2.06 16.25
N TYR A 102 4.09 1.54 15.04
CA TYR A 102 3.43 0.31 14.62
C TYR A 102 4.18 -0.90 15.15
N TRP A 103 3.42 -1.93 15.49
CA TRP A 103 3.93 -3.25 15.78
C TRP A 103 3.88 -4.06 14.48
N LYS A 104 4.99 -4.48 13.88
CA LYS A 104 6.39 -4.31 14.33
C LYS A 104 7.33 -4.16 13.14
N LEU A 105 8.49 -3.55 13.37
CA LEU A 105 9.48 -3.28 12.33
C LEU A 105 10.09 -4.56 11.73
N GLU A 106 10.54 -5.49 12.57
CA GLU A 106 11.39 -6.61 12.13
C GLU A 106 10.81 -7.99 12.46
N ARG A 107 11.37 -8.99 11.78
CA ARG A 107 11.07 -10.41 11.98
C ARG A 107 12.30 -11.13 12.53
N LEU A 108 12.09 -11.95 13.57
CA LEU A 108 13.12 -12.82 14.15
C LEU A 108 13.36 -14.09 13.29
N TRP A 109 12.29 -14.62 12.69
CA TRP A 109 12.31 -15.84 11.87
C TRP A 109 11.20 -15.81 10.82
N THR A 110 11.24 -16.76 9.88
CA THR A 110 10.19 -16.89 8.86
C THR A 110 8.90 -17.43 9.49
N ALA A 111 7.96 -16.54 9.77
CA ALA A 111 6.61 -16.84 10.23
C ALA A 111 5.67 -15.70 9.77
N PRO A 112 4.35 -15.90 9.76
CA PRO A 112 3.43 -14.78 9.67
C PRO A 112 3.62 -13.84 10.88
N THR A 113 3.76 -12.53 10.63
CA THR A 113 4.07 -11.49 11.64
C THR A 113 3.61 -10.11 11.14
N TRP A 114 3.64 -9.08 11.98
CA TRP A 114 3.22 -7.72 11.67
C TRP A 114 4.23 -6.79 10.93
N ALA A 115 5.26 -7.33 10.28
CA ALA A 115 6.20 -6.50 9.49
C ALA A 115 5.69 -6.29 8.06
N ILE A 116 5.75 -5.04 7.57
CA ILE A 116 5.03 -4.58 6.37
C ILE A 116 5.94 -3.71 5.47
N GLN A 117 5.74 -3.71 4.15
CA GLN A 117 6.50 -2.92 3.18
C GLN A 117 5.56 -2.37 2.07
N GLY A 118 5.55 -1.05 1.82
CA GLY A 118 5.00 -0.43 0.58
C GLY A 118 4.26 0.92 0.75
N ASN A 119 4.34 1.79 -0.29
CA ASN A 119 3.72 3.13 -0.43
C ASN A 119 3.22 3.36 -1.88
N GLY A 120 2.25 4.25 -2.16
CA GLY A 120 1.64 4.46 -3.50
C GLY A 120 1.14 5.86 -3.89
N LYS A 121 0.78 6.08 -5.18
CA LYS A 121 0.34 7.35 -5.87
C LYS A 121 -0.50 7.19 -7.19
N ALA A 122 -1.64 7.93 -7.44
CA ALA A 122 -2.40 8.31 -8.72
C ALA A 122 -3.73 7.68 -9.33
N ILE A 123 -4.87 8.37 -9.48
CA ILE A 123 -6.16 7.85 -9.97
C ILE A 123 -6.71 8.33 -11.34
N VAL A 124 -7.44 7.39 -11.93
CA VAL A 124 -8.24 7.39 -13.16
C VAL A 124 -9.43 6.40 -12.95
N ASP A 125 -10.29 6.09 -13.93
CA ASP A 125 -11.13 4.86 -13.87
C ASP A 125 -10.34 3.57 -14.17
N GLY A 126 -10.96 2.38 -14.05
CA GLY A 126 -10.32 1.09 -14.35
C GLY A 126 -9.66 0.99 -15.74
N LEU A 127 -10.04 1.87 -16.67
CA LEU A 127 -9.54 1.98 -18.04
C LEU A 127 -8.73 3.25 -18.30
N GLY A 128 -8.34 4.01 -17.28
CA GLY A 128 -7.51 5.20 -17.44
C GLY A 128 -8.20 6.46 -17.98
N THR A 129 -9.53 6.50 -18.06
CA THR A 129 -10.29 7.64 -18.56
C THR A 129 -10.69 8.56 -17.41
N ALA A 130 -10.68 9.87 -17.64
CA ALA A 130 -11.13 10.85 -16.65
C ALA A 130 -12.65 10.76 -16.54
N VAL A 131 -13.15 10.41 -15.35
CA VAL A 131 -14.61 10.34 -15.10
C VAL A 131 -15.13 11.71 -14.72
N SER A 132 -16.16 12.17 -15.43
CA SER A 132 -16.87 13.41 -15.09
C SER A 132 -17.76 13.20 -13.86
N GLY A 133 -17.19 13.47 -12.69
CA GLY A 133 -17.89 13.56 -11.41
C GLY A 133 -18.39 14.98 -11.09
N PRO A 134 -18.99 15.20 -9.91
CA PRO A 134 -20.09 16.15 -9.62
C PRO A 134 -19.68 17.61 -9.50
N VAL A 135 -18.40 17.91 -9.73
CA VAL A 135 -17.93 19.27 -9.94
C VAL A 135 -17.62 19.37 -11.43
N GLY A 136 -18.61 19.83 -12.18
CA GLY A 136 -18.64 19.72 -13.63
C GLY A 136 -17.35 20.14 -14.32
N GLY A 137 -16.93 19.33 -15.29
CA GLY A 137 -15.85 19.62 -16.23
C GLY A 137 -14.75 18.56 -16.24
N ASN A 138 -14.14 18.34 -17.40
CA ASN A 138 -12.94 17.52 -17.60
C ASN A 138 -11.67 18.11 -16.93
N ASP A 139 -11.84 19.04 -15.98
CA ASP A 139 -10.75 19.85 -15.45
C ASP A 139 -10.33 19.37 -14.06
N THR A 140 -9.04 19.06 -13.94
CA THR A 140 -8.35 18.85 -12.67
C THR A 140 -8.58 20.06 -11.76
N GLN A 141 -9.37 19.90 -10.70
CA GLN A 141 -9.61 20.99 -9.76
C GLN A 141 -8.48 21.10 -8.74
N PHE A 142 -7.82 22.25 -8.73
CA PHE A 142 -6.82 22.58 -7.74
C PHE A 142 -7.49 23.19 -6.51
N ILE A 143 -7.39 22.52 -5.37
CA ILE A 143 -7.82 23.04 -4.08
C ILE A 143 -6.58 23.53 -3.32
N LEU A 144 -6.57 24.82 -3.00
CA LEU A 144 -5.52 25.40 -2.17
C LEU A 144 -5.76 25.05 -0.70
N PHE A 145 -4.69 24.75 0.03
CA PHE A 145 -4.74 24.51 1.47
C PHE A 145 -3.57 25.19 2.18
N THR A 146 -3.71 25.38 3.49
CA THR A 146 -2.64 25.85 4.38
C THR A 146 -2.72 25.04 5.67
N ILE A 147 -1.58 24.60 6.17
CA ILE A 147 -1.47 23.77 7.37
C ILE A 147 -0.43 24.41 8.29
N GLY A 148 -0.79 24.55 9.57
CA GLY A 148 0.13 25.01 10.61
C GLY A 148 1.21 23.98 10.96
N ALA A 149 2.24 24.40 11.70
CA ALA A 149 3.28 23.48 12.15
C ALA A 149 2.70 22.35 13.00
N ILE A 150 3.02 21.09 12.64
CA ILE A 150 2.58 19.89 13.39
C ILE A 150 1.06 19.94 13.59
N ASN A 151 0.32 20.11 12.48
CA ASN A 151 -1.13 20.22 12.48
C ASN A 151 -1.78 19.48 11.29
N SER A 152 -3.11 19.42 11.25
CA SER A 152 -3.90 18.94 10.12
C SER A 152 -4.88 20.02 9.64
N THR A 153 -5.46 19.86 8.45
CA THR A 153 -6.52 20.76 7.93
C THR A 153 -7.48 19.98 7.05
N LEU A 154 -8.77 20.30 7.10
CA LEU A 154 -9.75 19.77 6.16
C LEU A 154 -9.71 20.58 4.87
N ALA A 155 -9.08 20.03 3.84
CA ALA A 155 -9.00 20.67 2.52
C ALA A 155 -10.24 20.43 1.64
N TYR A 156 -10.88 19.26 1.76
CA TYR A 156 -12.00 18.86 0.92
C TYR A 156 -12.94 17.89 1.66
N ASN A 157 -14.24 17.98 1.40
CA ASN A 157 -15.27 17.07 1.91
C ASN A 157 -16.36 16.89 0.84
N ALA A 158 -16.79 15.64 0.61
CA ALA A 158 -17.84 15.31 -0.34
C ALA A 158 -18.64 14.08 0.09
N ASN A 159 -19.92 14.04 -0.27
CA ASN A 159 -20.77 12.87 -0.10
C ASN A 159 -20.79 12.06 -1.41
N VAL A 160 -20.12 10.91 -1.45
CA VAL A 160 -19.95 10.09 -2.67
C VAL A 160 -21.27 9.63 -3.28
N GLN A 161 -22.25 9.24 -2.45
CA GLN A 161 -23.52 8.66 -2.91
C GLN A 161 -24.37 9.66 -3.69
N ILE A 162 -24.40 10.92 -3.26
CA ILE A 162 -25.16 11.99 -3.94
C ILE A 162 -24.49 12.43 -5.25
N ASN A 163 -23.18 12.22 -5.33
CA ASN A 163 -22.29 12.91 -6.23
C ASN A 163 -21.86 12.05 -7.43
N ALA A 164 -21.56 10.77 -7.20
CA ALA A 164 -21.04 9.87 -8.24
C ALA A 164 -22.01 8.72 -8.57
N ALA A 165 -22.75 8.21 -7.57
CA ALA A 165 -23.58 7.01 -7.74
C ALA A 165 -24.80 7.22 -8.66
N SER A 166 -25.19 8.47 -8.95
CA SER A 166 -26.30 8.78 -9.87
C SER A 166 -25.90 8.69 -11.34
N THR A 167 -24.61 8.69 -11.65
CA THR A 167 -24.11 8.77 -13.04
C THR A 167 -23.09 7.70 -13.40
N HIS A 168 -22.52 7.00 -12.42
CA HIS A 168 -21.45 6.02 -12.62
C HIS A 168 -21.57 4.84 -11.66
N ASP A 169 -21.04 3.69 -12.08
CA ASP A 169 -20.92 2.51 -11.23
C ASP A 169 -19.81 2.71 -10.20
N LEU A 170 -20.15 2.59 -8.92
CA LEU A 170 -19.18 2.77 -7.84
C LEU A 170 -18.10 1.67 -7.83
N THR A 171 -18.34 0.51 -8.43
CA THR A 171 -17.36 -0.60 -8.49
C THR A 171 -16.29 -0.41 -9.56
N ASP A 172 -16.39 0.65 -10.38
CA ASP A 172 -15.39 1.00 -11.42
C ASP A 172 -14.89 2.45 -11.22
N LEU A 173 -14.83 2.88 -9.96
CA LEU A 173 -14.41 4.23 -9.60
C LEU A 173 -13.32 4.23 -8.56
N VAL A 174 -12.36 5.11 -8.80
CA VAL A 174 -11.31 5.46 -7.85
C VAL A 174 -11.23 7.01 -7.89
N LEU A 175 -10.75 7.70 -6.85
CA LEU A 175 -10.46 9.17 -6.82
C LEU A 175 -9.00 9.59 -6.55
N GLN A 176 -8.41 10.49 -7.40
CA GLN A 176 -7.00 11.01 -7.36
C GLN A 176 -6.83 12.15 -6.44
N ILE A 177 -5.90 11.98 -5.50
CA ILE A 177 -5.51 13.07 -4.63
C ILE A 177 -4.01 13.26 -4.77
N ASP A 178 -3.61 14.05 -5.76
CA ASP A 178 -2.28 14.65 -5.77
C ASP A 178 -2.25 15.87 -4.87
N MET A 179 -1.29 15.89 -3.96
CA MET A 179 -1.02 17.05 -3.13
C MET A 179 0.42 17.48 -3.30
N SER A 180 0.61 18.79 -3.35
CA SER A 180 1.93 19.37 -3.26
C SER A 180 1.94 20.61 -2.39
N ALA A 181 2.98 20.76 -1.59
CA ALA A 181 3.18 21.88 -0.69
C ALA A 181 4.64 22.34 -0.77
N LEU A 182 4.86 23.63 -0.53
CA LEU A 182 6.20 24.17 -0.29
C LEU A 182 6.40 24.32 1.21
N GLY A 183 7.57 23.93 1.70
CA GLY A 183 7.91 24.08 3.11
C GLY A 183 9.39 23.89 3.36
N GLN A 184 9.81 24.19 4.59
CA GLN A 184 11.19 24.05 5.05
C GLN A 184 11.29 22.89 6.03
N ALA A 185 12.38 22.12 5.95
CA ALA A 185 12.69 21.14 6.98
C ALA A 185 13.10 21.86 8.29
N PRO A 186 12.90 21.25 9.47
CA PRO A 186 13.39 21.82 10.73
C PRO A 186 14.89 22.15 10.64
N ASN A 187 15.26 23.35 11.07
CA ASN A 187 16.64 23.88 11.01
C ASN A 187 17.22 24.03 9.59
N SER A 188 16.36 24.18 8.58
CA SER A 188 16.78 24.46 7.20
C SER A 188 16.14 25.75 6.70
N GLU A 189 16.93 26.59 6.05
CA GLU A 189 16.43 27.78 5.33
C GLU A 189 15.96 27.42 3.90
N ILE A 190 16.23 26.21 3.45
CA ILE A 190 15.93 25.76 2.09
C ILE A 190 14.46 25.37 2.00
N SER A 191 13.70 26.13 1.22
CA SER A 191 12.34 25.75 0.83
C SER A 191 12.38 24.63 -0.20
N GLN A 192 11.62 23.57 0.03
CA GLN A 192 11.49 22.44 -0.87
C GLN A 192 10.03 22.08 -1.13
N LYS A 193 9.79 21.47 -2.29
CA LYS A 193 8.48 20.94 -2.66
C LYS A 193 8.31 19.54 -2.09
N TYR A 194 7.29 19.36 -1.27
CA TYR A 194 6.80 18.05 -0.85
C TYR A 194 5.64 17.67 -1.74
N ALA A 195 5.64 16.44 -2.25
CA ALA A 195 4.56 15.92 -3.08
C ALA A 195 4.17 14.53 -2.61
N HIS A 196 2.88 14.33 -2.41
CA HIS A 196 2.31 13.04 -2.02
C HIS A 196 1.10 12.79 -2.92
N THR A 197 0.80 11.52 -3.20
CA THR A 197 -0.42 11.18 -3.90
C THR A 197 -1.10 10.04 -3.17
N SER A 198 -2.41 10.09 -3.05
CA SER A 198 -3.21 9.05 -2.40
C SER A 198 -4.34 8.58 -3.30
N TYR A 199 -4.81 7.36 -3.02
CA TYR A 199 -5.97 6.69 -3.62
C TYR A 199 -7.13 6.58 -2.67
N PHE A 200 -8.31 6.88 -3.18
CA PHE A 200 -9.56 6.54 -2.55
C PHE A 200 -10.40 5.73 -3.52
N HIS A 201 -11.08 4.69 -3.04
CA HIS A 201 -12.08 3.97 -3.82
C HIS A 201 -13.32 3.81 -2.93
N PRO A 202 -14.53 3.93 -3.50
CA PRO A 202 -15.76 4.09 -2.72
C PRO A 202 -16.35 2.76 -2.24
N VAL A 203 -15.91 1.63 -2.79
CA VAL A 203 -16.33 0.27 -2.43
C VAL A 203 -15.13 -0.61 -2.07
N SER A 204 -15.36 -1.83 -1.62
CA SER A 204 -14.26 -2.78 -1.37
C SER A 204 -13.57 -3.17 -2.67
N LEU A 205 -12.23 -3.22 -2.69
CA LEU A 205 -11.45 -3.73 -3.84
C LEU A 205 -11.75 -5.21 -4.16
N GLN A 206 -12.40 -5.94 -3.25
CA GLN A 206 -12.88 -7.30 -3.50
C GLN A 206 -14.11 -7.32 -4.39
N GLU A 207 -14.94 -6.27 -4.31
CA GLU A 207 -16.14 -6.11 -5.13
C GLU A 207 -15.80 -5.52 -6.51
N GLU A 208 -14.67 -4.81 -6.61
CA GLU A 208 -14.11 -4.41 -7.89
C GLU A 208 -13.72 -5.65 -8.71
N GLN A 209 -14.10 -5.66 -9.98
CA GLN A 209 -13.61 -6.65 -10.95
C GLN A 209 -12.49 -6.00 -11.79
N PRO A 210 -11.25 -5.92 -11.27
CA PRO A 210 -10.18 -5.28 -12.01
C PRO A 210 -10.00 -5.98 -13.36
N GLN A 211 -10.06 -5.21 -14.43
CA GLN A 211 -9.71 -5.68 -15.77
C GLN A 211 -8.19 -5.90 -15.85
N ASP A 212 -7.72 -6.69 -16.82
CA ASP A 212 -6.28 -6.81 -17.07
C ASP A 212 -5.71 -5.41 -17.38
N PRO A 213 -4.86 -4.86 -16.51
CA PRO A 213 -4.39 -3.50 -16.68
C PRO A 213 -3.25 -3.41 -17.71
N GLY A 214 -2.79 -4.55 -18.25
CA GLY A 214 -1.77 -4.65 -19.29
C GLY A 214 -0.49 -3.96 -18.87
N PHE A 215 0.25 -4.52 -17.91
CA PHE A 215 1.42 -3.88 -17.33
C PHE A 215 2.69 -4.67 -17.61
N ILE A 216 3.74 -3.94 -17.97
CA ILE A 216 5.00 -4.53 -18.45
C ILE A 216 6.15 -4.13 -17.53
N LEU A 217 7.09 -5.06 -17.37
CA LEU A 217 8.37 -4.85 -16.69
C LEU A 217 9.48 -4.81 -17.74
N ALA A 218 10.21 -3.71 -17.80
CA ALA A 218 11.51 -3.65 -18.46
C ALA A 218 12.59 -3.48 -17.40
N TYR A 219 13.81 -3.94 -17.67
CA TYR A 219 14.94 -3.75 -16.77
C TYR A 219 16.21 -3.30 -17.52
N SER A 220 17.07 -2.58 -16.82
CA SER A 220 18.38 -2.13 -17.28
C SER A 220 19.41 -2.31 -16.16
N THR A 221 20.63 -2.71 -16.55
CA THR A 221 21.77 -2.87 -15.63
C THR A 221 22.91 -1.90 -15.95
N SER A 222 22.61 -0.76 -16.58
CA SER A 222 23.61 0.22 -16.98
C SER A 222 24.30 0.86 -15.76
N ASN A 223 25.61 1.10 -15.88
CA ASN A 223 26.43 1.81 -14.88
C ASN A 223 26.40 1.21 -13.46
N GLY A 224 26.08 -0.09 -13.32
CA GLY A 224 26.01 -0.75 -12.02
C GLY A 224 24.73 -0.45 -11.22
N ALA A 225 23.77 0.27 -11.80
CA ALA A 225 22.44 0.45 -11.23
C ALA A 225 21.49 -0.66 -11.74
N TYR A 226 20.67 -1.20 -10.84
CA TYR A 226 19.59 -2.12 -11.18
C TYR A 226 18.30 -1.32 -11.31
N GLU A 227 17.90 -1.05 -12.54
CA GLU A 227 16.73 -0.21 -12.84
C GLU A 227 15.62 -1.06 -13.45
N TYR A 228 14.40 -0.84 -12.99
CA TYR A 228 13.18 -1.48 -13.44
C TYR A 228 12.17 -0.42 -13.84
N THR A 229 11.70 -0.48 -15.08
CA THR A 229 10.65 0.40 -15.57
C THR A 229 9.35 -0.38 -15.63
N VAL A 230 8.39 0.00 -14.80
CA VAL A 230 7.04 -0.54 -14.83
C VAL A 230 6.14 0.41 -15.59
N LYS A 231 5.37 -0.09 -16.55
CA LYS A 231 4.42 0.71 -17.32
C LYS A 231 3.04 0.06 -17.34
N ALA A 232 2.00 0.83 -17.05
CA ALA A 232 0.61 0.44 -17.24
C ALA A 232 0.18 0.83 -18.66
N THR A 233 -0.34 -0.11 -19.45
CA THR A 233 -0.67 0.14 -20.86
C THR A 233 -2.17 0.17 -21.15
N MET A 234 -2.99 -0.58 -20.40
CA MET A 234 -4.41 -0.74 -20.71
C MET A 234 -5.34 -0.06 -19.71
N GLY A 235 -4.97 -0.01 -18.42
CA GLY A 235 -5.78 0.54 -17.35
C GLY A 235 -4.97 0.91 -16.12
N ILE A 236 -5.64 1.14 -14.99
CA ILE A 236 -4.98 1.36 -13.70
C ILE A 236 -4.45 0.05 -13.16
N VAL A 237 -3.25 0.10 -12.60
CA VAL A 237 -2.68 -1.03 -11.87
C VAL A 237 -2.68 -0.71 -10.38
N ALA A 238 -3.56 -1.37 -9.62
CA ALA A 238 -3.56 -1.28 -8.16
C ALA A 238 -2.52 -2.23 -7.56
N TRP A 239 -1.79 -1.76 -6.53
CA TRP A 239 -0.85 -2.57 -5.74
C TRP A 239 0.22 -3.29 -6.57
N VAL A 240 0.87 -2.56 -7.49
CA VAL A 240 2.07 -2.98 -8.20
C VAL A 240 3.11 -3.48 -7.19
N TRP A 241 3.52 -4.73 -7.34
CA TRP A 241 4.40 -5.43 -6.44
C TRP A 241 5.56 -6.06 -7.21
N LEU A 242 6.78 -5.57 -6.96
CA LEU A 242 8.01 -6.17 -7.45
C LEU A 242 8.55 -7.13 -6.38
N GLU A 243 8.89 -8.35 -6.79
CA GLU A 243 9.45 -9.36 -5.92
C GLU A 243 10.75 -9.91 -6.52
N HIS A 244 11.86 -9.73 -5.80
CA HIS A 244 13.14 -10.29 -6.21
C HIS A 244 13.25 -11.77 -5.80
N PRO A 245 13.98 -12.61 -6.56
CA PRO A 245 14.18 -14.01 -6.21
C PRO A 245 15.20 -14.18 -5.06
N LEU A 246 15.44 -15.43 -4.67
CA LEU A 246 16.56 -15.78 -3.78
C LEU A 246 17.92 -15.47 -4.46
N GLY A 247 18.95 -15.26 -3.64
CA GLY A 247 20.31 -14.99 -4.13
C GLY A 247 20.68 -13.51 -4.19
N VAL A 248 19.75 -12.61 -3.88
CA VAL A 248 20.00 -11.18 -3.68
C VAL A 248 19.38 -10.71 -2.37
N TYR A 249 20.03 -9.74 -1.73
CA TYR A 249 19.50 -9.04 -0.55
C TYR A 249 19.51 -7.55 -0.79
N GLY A 250 18.37 -6.91 -0.61
CA GLY A 250 18.16 -5.49 -0.87
C GLY A 250 16.70 -5.12 -0.81
N HIS A 251 16.35 -3.96 -1.34
CA HIS A 251 14.95 -3.56 -1.51
C HIS A 251 14.80 -2.66 -2.74
N PHE A 252 13.58 -2.62 -3.28
CA PHE A 252 13.21 -1.65 -4.29
C PHE A 252 13.07 -0.25 -3.66
N SER A 253 13.35 0.80 -4.43
CA SER A 253 13.20 2.20 -4.03
C SER A 253 11.75 2.58 -3.78
N ASP A 254 10.82 1.87 -4.42
CA ASP A 254 9.39 1.96 -4.18
C ASP A 254 8.72 0.60 -4.50
N ASN A 255 7.65 0.27 -3.80
CA ASN A 255 6.91 -0.99 -3.97
C ASN A 255 5.51 -0.87 -3.36
N GLY A 256 4.56 -1.69 -3.80
CA GLY A 256 3.16 -1.60 -3.34
C GLY A 256 2.48 -0.30 -3.76
N PHE A 257 2.94 0.30 -4.86
CA PHE A 257 2.35 1.51 -5.41
C PHE A 257 1.23 1.17 -6.39
N TRP A 258 0.55 2.18 -6.88
CA TRP A 258 -0.38 2.03 -7.99
C TRP A 258 0.14 2.85 -9.17
N LEU A 259 -0.38 2.58 -10.36
CA LEU A 259 0.08 3.18 -11.61
C LEU A 259 -1.12 3.56 -12.48
N ALA A 260 -1.20 4.82 -12.90
CA ALA A 260 -2.24 5.29 -13.82
C ALA A 260 -2.01 4.74 -15.24
N LYS A 261 -3.06 4.66 -16.06
CA LYS A 261 -2.92 4.20 -17.45
C LYS A 261 -1.95 5.08 -18.24
N GLY A 262 -1.03 4.43 -18.94
CA GLY A 262 0.02 5.09 -19.72
C GLY A 262 1.19 5.58 -18.88
N GLU A 263 1.05 5.64 -17.56
CA GLU A 263 2.13 6.03 -16.65
C GLU A 263 3.24 4.98 -16.67
N SER A 264 4.47 5.48 -16.60
CA SER A 264 5.67 4.65 -16.42
C SER A 264 6.41 5.13 -15.19
N LYS A 265 6.90 4.19 -14.40
CA LYS A 265 7.63 4.47 -13.18
C LYS A 265 8.95 3.70 -13.19
N ILE A 266 10.01 4.44 -12.88
CA ILE A 266 11.35 3.90 -12.73
C ILE A 266 11.57 3.54 -11.27
N ILE A 267 11.98 2.31 -11.03
CA ILE A 267 12.23 1.72 -9.72
C ILE A 267 13.67 1.25 -9.69
N HIS A 268 14.42 1.67 -8.69
CA HIS A 268 15.79 1.20 -8.49
C HIS A 268 15.81 0.09 -7.45
N PHE A 269 16.64 -0.93 -7.66
CA PHE A 269 16.94 -1.90 -6.61
C PHE A 269 18.20 -1.51 -5.85
N ILE A 270 18.03 -1.25 -4.56
CA ILE A 270 19.09 -0.90 -3.62
C ILE A 270 19.59 -2.20 -3.01
N PHE A 271 20.64 -2.76 -3.61
CA PHE A 271 21.23 -4.00 -3.14
C PHE A 271 22.15 -3.76 -1.94
N LYS A 272 22.09 -4.68 -0.99
CA LYS A 272 23.04 -4.82 0.13
C LYS A 272 24.02 -5.95 -0.13
N ASN A 273 23.57 -7.03 -0.78
CA ASN A 273 24.44 -8.10 -1.23
C ASN A 273 23.86 -8.81 -2.47
N ASP A 274 24.74 -9.32 -3.33
CA ASP A 274 24.39 -10.03 -4.56
C ASP A 274 25.27 -11.28 -4.67
N TRP A 275 24.68 -12.44 -4.35
CA TRP A 275 25.35 -13.74 -4.44
C TRP A 275 25.10 -14.44 -5.78
N ALA A 276 24.18 -13.90 -6.59
CA ALA A 276 23.77 -14.47 -7.86
C ALA A 276 24.43 -13.76 -9.05
N GLU A 277 25.45 -12.93 -8.80
CA GLU A 277 26.25 -12.23 -9.81
C GLU A 277 25.37 -11.58 -10.91
N ARG A 278 24.33 -10.85 -10.50
CA ARG A 278 23.37 -10.14 -11.38
C ARG A 278 22.42 -11.02 -12.20
N VAL A 279 22.49 -12.34 -12.11
CA VAL A 279 21.61 -13.24 -12.86
C VAL A 279 20.15 -13.06 -12.45
N TRP A 280 19.91 -12.71 -11.19
CA TRP A 280 18.59 -12.53 -10.58
C TRP A 280 17.75 -11.39 -11.18
N VAL A 281 18.38 -10.43 -11.89
CA VAL A 281 17.70 -9.21 -12.37
C VAL A 281 16.55 -9.52 -13.31
N ARG A 282 16.74 -10.51 -14.20
CA ARG A 282 15.70 -10.95 -15.16
C ARG A 282 14.59 -11.78 -14.52
N ASP A 283 14.83 -12.28 -13.30
CA ASP A 283 13.93 -13.21 -12.60
C ASP A 283 13.01 -12.47 -11.62
N VAL A 284 13.11 -11.13 -11.54
CA VAL A 284 12.19 -10.29 -10.77
C VAL A 284 10.77 -10.48 -11.28
N GLN A 285 9.88 -10.80 -10.36
CA GLN A 285 8.46 -10.98 -10.64
C GLN A 285 7.73 -9.67 -10.45
N LEU A 286 6.79 -9.40 -11.34
CA LEU A 286 5.89 -8.25 -11.28
C LEU A 286 4.47 -8.76 -11.06
N ARG A 287 3.80 -8.24 -10.03
CA ARG A 287 2.42 -8.56 -9.69
C ARG A 287 1.60 -7.30 -9.42
N SER A 288 0.28 -7.45 -9.40
CA SER A 288 -0.68 -6.43 -8.99
C SER A 288 -1.88 -7.11 -8.30
N LEU A 289 -2.81 -6.31 -7.81
CA LEU A 289 -4.09 -6.81 -7.30
C LEU A 289 -4.82 -7.69 -8.32
N TRP A 290 -4.78 -7.32 -9.61
CA TRP A 290 -5.38 -8.10 -10.69
C TRP A 290 -4.83 -9.52 -10.77
N ASN A 291 -3.53 -9.75 -10.53
CA ASN A 291 -3.00 -11.11 -10.56
C ASN A 291 -3.58 -12.02 -9.47
N ASN A 292 -4.19 -11.46 -8.42
CA ASN A 292 -4.84 -12.27 -7.40
C ASN A 292 -6.21 -12.81 -7.86
N THR A 293 -6.79 -12.27 -8.94
CA THR A 293 -8.10 -12.71 -9.47
C THR A 293 -7.98 -13.80 -10.55
N ILE A 294 -6.82 -13.92 -11.21
CA ILE A 294 -6.61 -14.84 -12.34
C ILE A 294 -5.93 -16.16 -11.95
N TYR A 295 -5.41 -16.28 -10.73
CA TYR A 295 -4.77 -17.49 -10.23
C TYR A 295 -5.54 -18.02 -9.02
N SER A 296 -6.61 -18.78 -9.29
CA SER A 296 -7.18 -19.71 -8.33
C SER A 296 -6.57 -21.10 -8.58
N GLU A 297 -5.41 -21.36 -8.00
CA GLU A 297 -4.89 -22.73 -7.81
C GLU A 297 -4.43 -22.91 -6.36
#